data_AF-A0A661C3E9-F1
#
_entry.id   AF-A0A661C3E9-F1
#
_cell.length_a   1.000
_cell.length_b   1.000
_cell.length_c   1.000
_cell.angle_alpha   90.00
_cell.angle_beta   90.00
_cell.angle_gamma   90.00
#
_symmetry.space_group_name_H-M   'P 1'
#
loop_
_entity.id
_entity.type
_entity.pdbx_description
1 polymer ?
#
loop_
_entity_poly.entity_id
_entity_poly.type
_entity_poly.pdbx_seq_one_letter_code
_entity_poly.pdbx_strand_id
1 'polypeptide(L)'
;MKRLQRVAVIDAGESSQFKDNLGEKYPGQLYVLKKDLGEDFLQQFQGLGLDDKSAIFLIDSRGFLMMHYPGDTDPSGIIRDLSRLLRISG
;
A
#
# COMPACT_ATOMS: atom_id res chain seq x y z
N MET A 1 -7.56 -4.99 17.54
CA MET A 1 -7.17 -4.96 16.11
C MET A 1 -6.43 -3.67 15.81
N LYS A 2 -5.36 -3.71 15.00
CA LYS A 2 -4.77 -2.48 14.43
C LYS A 2 -5.80 -1.85 13.49
N ARG A 3 -6.09 -0.55 13.64
CA ARG A 3 -7.11 0.18 12.85
C ARG A 3 -6.67 0.44 11.39
N LEU A 4 -5.38 0.36 11.12
CA LEU A 4 -4.79 0.51 9.78
C LEU A 4 -3.64 -0.49 9.65
N GLN A 5 -3.60 -1.19 8.51
CA GLN A 5 -2.47 -2.02 8.12
C GLN A 5 -1.88 -1.44 6.85
N ARG A 6 -0.57 -1.16 6.86
CA ARG A 6 0.15 -0.65 5.70
C ARG A 6 0.94 -1.80 5.10
N VAL A 7 0.75 -2.03 3.80
CA VAL A 7 1.44 -3.07 3.04
C VAL A 7 2.11 -2.42 1.85
N ALA A 8 3.41 -2.69 1.66
CA ALA A 8 4.18 -2.23 0.52
C ALA A 8 4.58 -3.45 -0.30
N VAL A 9 4.21 -3.44 -1.58
CA VAL A 9 4.65 -4.44 -2.54
C VAL A 9 5.99 -3.98 -3.11
N ILE A 10 7.01 -4.79 -2.93
CA ILE A 10 8.38 -4.45 -3.30
C ILE A 10 8.80 -5.32 -4.48
N ASP A 11 9.13 -4.65 -5.59
CA ASP A 11 9.82 -5.23 -6.74
C ASP A 11 11.33 -5.08 -6.56
N ALA A 12 11.85 -5.68 -5.48
CA ALA A 12 13.27 -5.86 -5.31
C ALA A 12 13.60 -7.22 -5.92
N GLY A 13 14.71 -7.32 -6.64
CA GLY A 13 15.31 -8.63 -6.93
C GLY A 13 15.62 -9.39 -5.63
N GLU A 14 16.37 -10.49 -5.70
CA GLU A 14 16.68 -11.33 -4.53
C GLU A 14 17.59 -10.68 -3.45
N SER A 15 17.64 -9.36 -3.33
CA SER A 15 18.42 -8.66 -2.32
C SER A 15 17.71 -8.66 -0.97
N SER A 16 18.05 -9.63 -0.12
CA SER A 16 17.65 -9.72 1.30
C SER A 16 17.96 -8.44 2.11
N GLN A 17 19.01 -7.69 1.74
CA GLN A 17 19.42 -6.44 2.40
C GLN A 17 18.39 -5.31 2.37
N PHE A 18 17.40 -5.37 1.46
CA PHE A 18 16.38 -4.34 1.33
C PHE A 18 15.36 -4.38 2.49
N LYS A 19 15.09 -5.56 3.06
CA LYS A 19 14.11 -5.72 4.15
C LYS A 19 14.63 -5.21 5.48
N ASP A 20 15.91 -5.45 5.78
CA ASP A 20 16.47 -5.21 7.11
C ASP A 20 16.52 -3.71 7.48
N ASN A 21 16.86 -2.84 6.53
CA ASN A 21 16.95 -1.39 6.79
C ASN A 21 15.58 -0.67 6.81
N LEU A 22 14.56 -1.22 6.15
CA LEU A 22 13.26 -0.56 6.02
C LEU A 22 12.36 -0.78 7.24
N GLY A 23 12.44 -1.94 7.88
CA GLY A 23 11.67 -2.26 9.08
C GLY A 23 11.96 -1.29 10.23
N GLU A 24 13.23 -0.90 10.39
CA GLU A 24 13.65 0.09 11.39
C GLU A 24 13.15 1.51 11.05
N LYS A 25 13.20 1.89 9.76
CA LYS A 25 12.80 3.22 9.31
C LYS A 25 11.29 3.44 9.33
N TYR A 26 10.50 2.39 9.15
CA TYR A 26 9.04 2.46 9.05
C TYR A 26 8.35 1.42 9.95
N PRO A 27 8.35 1.63 11.27
CA PRO A 27 7.81 0.66 12.22
C PRO A 27 6.34 0.37 11.94
N GLY A 28 5.99 -0.91 11.83
CA GLY A 28 4.64 -1.38 11.57
C GLY A 28 4.20 -1.29 10.10
N GLN A 29 5.10 -1.02 9.17
CA GLN A 29 4.91 -1.27 7.74
C GLN A 29 5.12 -2.76 7.46
N LEU A 30 4.22 -3.37 6.70
CA LEU A 30 4.41 -4.72 6.16
C LEU A 30 4.99 -4.62 4.75
N TYR A 31 5.83 -5.58 4.41
CA TYR A 31 6.49 -5.67 3.11
C TYR A 31 6.23 -7.04 2.51
N VAL A 32 5.78 -7.06 1.26
CA VAL A 32 5.57 -8.28 0.49
C VAL A 32 6.41 -8.18 -0.77
N LEU A 33 7.16 -9.23 -1.10
CA LEU A 33 7.91 -9.23 -2.36
C LEU A 33 6.92 -9.49 -3.49
N LYS A 34 7.08 -8.77 -4.59
CA LYS A 34 6.23 -8.96 -5.78
C LYS A 34 6.27 -10.41 -6.29
N LYS A 35 7.43 -11.09 -6.19
CA LYS A 35 7.59 -12.50 -6.57
C LYS A 35 6.77 -13.48 -5.72
N ASP A 36 6.39 -13.07 -4.50
CA ASP A 36 5.58 -13.88 -3.60
C ASP A 36 4.07 -13.64 -3.84
N LEU A 37 3.70 -12.71 -4.72
CA LEU A 37 2.32 -12.46 -5.13
C LEU A 37 2.02 -13.24 -6.41
N GLY A 38 0.86 -13.88 -6.45
CA GLY A 38 0.36 -14.48 -7.70
C GLY A 38 0.06 -13.41 -8.74
N GLU A 39 0.29 -13.70 -10.02
CA GLU A 39 -0.03 -12.78 -11.11
C GLU A 39 -1.50 -12.35 -11.08
N ASP A 40 -2.41 -13.28 -10.77
CA ASP A 40 -3.85 -13.04 -10.61
C ASP A 40 -4.17 -12.01 -9.50
N PHE A 41 -3.34 -11.92 -8.47
CA PHE A 41 -3.54 -10.92 -7.41
C PHE A 41 -3.21 -9.52 -7.93
N LEU A 42 -2.11 -9.38 -8.65
CA LEU A 42 -1.75 -8.10 -9.26
C LEU A 42 -2.79 -7.71 -10.32
N GLN A 43 -3.29 -8.66 -11.13
CA GLN A 43 -4.32 -8.36 -12.12
C GLN A 43 -5.60 -7.76 -11.54
N GLN A 44 -5.95 -8.03 -10.27
CA GLN A 44 -7.11 -7.39 -9.63
C GLN A 44 -7.00 -5.88 -9.48
N PHE A 45 -5.79 -5.33 -9.58
CA PHE A 45 -5.52 -3.89 -9.56
C PHE A 45 -5.26 -3.32 -10.97
N GLN A 46 -5.32 -4.14 -12.03
CA GLN A 46 -5.17 -3.67 -13.42
C GLN A 46 -6.38 -2.83 -13.84
N GLY A 47 -6.13 -1.79 -14.64
CA GLY A 47 -7.17 -0.80 -15.02
C GLY A 47 -7.52 0.20 -13.93
N LEU A 48 -6.95 0.05 -12.72
CA LEU A 48 -7.10 0.99 -11.60
C LEU A 48 -5.83 1.79 -11.33
N GLY A 49 -4.85 1.77 -12.24
CA GLY A 49 -3.59 2.50 -12.10
C GLY A 49 -2.34 1.64 -11.89
N LEU A 50 -2.38 0.32 -12.10
CA LEU A 50 -1.19 -0.53 -11.93
C LEU A 50 -0.03 -0.30 -12.92
N ASP A 51 -0.26 0.44 -14.00
CA ASP A 51 0.83 0.94 -14.84
C ASP A 51 1.73 1.90 -14.04
N ASP A 52 1.12 2.55 -13.04
CA ASP A 52 1.80 3.36 -12.04
C ASP A 52 2.23 2.49 -10.85
N LYS A 53 3.50 2.09 -10.88
CA LYS A 53 4.15 1.29 -9.83
C LYS A 53 4.22 2.00 -8.47
N SER A 54 3.89 3.29 -8.41
CA SER A 54 3.87 4.11 -7.20
C SER A 54 2.46 4.39 -6.68
N ALA A 55 1.41 3.87 -7.33
CA ALA A 55 0.04 4.06 -6.88
C ALA A 55 -0.19 3.50 -5.46
N ILE A 56 -1.01 4.21 -4.69
CA ILE A 56 -1.44 3.81 -3.35
C ILE A 56 -2.93 3.46 -3.38
N PHE A 57 -3.27 2.30 -2.84
CA PHE A 57 -4.64 1.82 -2.74
C PHE A 57 -5.06 1.77 -1.28
N LEU A 58 -6.27 2.28 -0.97
CA LEU A 58 -6.90 2.12 0.33
C LEU A 58 -8.04 1.11 0.22
N ILE A 59 -7.94 0.03 0.98
CA ILE A 59 -8.89 -1.09 0.99
C ILE A 59 -9.56 -1.14 2.36
N ASP A 60 -10.88 -1.39 2.39
CA ASP A 60 -11.62 -1.59 3.63
C ASP A 60 -11.34 -2.97 4.27
N SER A 61 -11.85 -3.20 5.48
CA SER A 61 -11.65 -4.48 6.19
C SER A 61 -12.38 -5.67 5.55
N ARG A 62 -13.26 -5.43 4.57
CA ARG A 62 -14.00 -6.46 3.82
C ARG A 62 -13.33 -6.77 2.47
N GLY A 63 -12.25 -6.07 2.12
CA GLY A 63 -11.51 -6.27 0.88
C GLY A 63 -11.99 -5.39 -0.28
N PHE A 64 -12.86 -4.41 -0.04
CA PHE A 64 -13.30 -3.49 -1.11
C PHE A 64 -12.36 -2.30 -1.23
N LEU A 65 -12.01 -1.94 -2.47
CA LEU A 65 -11.26 -0.72 -2.76
C LEU A 65 -12.12 0.50 -2.40
N MET A 66 -11.59 1.36 -1.53
CA MET A 66 -12.23 2.63 -1.16
C MET A 66 -11.65 3.81 -1.95
N MET A 67 -10.33 3.88 -2.07
CA MET A 67 -9.64 4.98 -2.76
C MET A 67 -8.40 4.50 -3.50
N HIS A 68 -8.08 5.18 -4.60
CA HIS A 68 -6.88 5.02 -5.39
C HIS A 68 -6.19 6.38 -5.52
N TYR A 69 -4.89 6.42 -5.25
CA TYR A 69 -4.04 7.57 -5.38
C TYR A 69 -2.94 7.26 -6.40
N PRO A 70 -2.94 7.94 -7.56
CA PRO A 70 -1.80 7.90 -8.49
C PRO A 70 -0.47 8.26 -7.79
N GLY A 71 0.63 7.77 -8.31
CA GLY A 71 1.98 7.95 -7.76
C GLY A 71 2.47 9.40 -7.74
N ASP A 72 1.87 10.28 -8.55
CA ASP A 72 2.12 11.72 -8.55
C ASP A 72 1.22 12.50 -7.58
N THR A 73 0.35 11.80 -6.82
CA THR A 73 -0.51 12.45 -5.83
C THR A 73 0.31 13.08 -4.72
N ASP A 74 0.02 14.35 -4.40
CA ASP A 74 0.61 15.05 -3.26
C ASP A 74 0.33 14.28 -1.95
N PRO A 75 1.37 13.83 -1.22
CA PRO A 75 1.23 13.13 0.05
C PRO A 75 0.39 13.89 1.08
N SER A 76 0.42 15.23 1.05
CA SER A 76 -0.36 16.05 1.98
C SER A 76 -1.87 15.85 1.82
N GLY A 77 -2.33 15.66 0.58
CA GLY A 77 -3.73 15.34 0.26
C GLY A 77 -4.14 13.98 0.81
N ILE A 78 -3.29 12.96 0.60
CA ILE A 78 -3.53 11.59 1.09
C ILE A 78 -3.67 11.59 2.62
N ILE A 79 -2.75 12.26 3.32
CA ILE A 79 -2.76 12.35 4.79
C ILE A 79 -4.04 13.01 5.28
N ARG A 80 -4.48 14.09 4.63
CA ARG A 80 -5.70 14.81 4.99
C ARG A 80 -6.94 13.93 4.84
N ASP A 81 -7.04 13.14 3.77
CA ASP A 81 -8.18 12.26 3.54
C ASP A 81 -8.21 11.08 4.53
N LEU A 82 -7.06 10.45 4.77
CA LEU A 82 -6.93 9.40 5.79
C LEU A 82 -7.29 9.92 7.19
N SER A 83 -6.84 11.14 7.53
CA SER A 83 -7.14 11.76 8.83
C SER A 83 -8.65 11.97 9.02
N ARG A 84 -9.37 12.36 7.96
CA ARG A 84 -10.83 12.51 7.99
C ARG A 84 -11.53 11.17 8.19
N LEU A 85 -11.13 10.14 7.45
CA LEU A 85 -11.72 8.80 7.56
C LEU A 85 -11.51 8.16 8.94
N LEU A 86 -10.30 8.29 9.48
CA LEU A 86 -9.96 7.76 10.80
C LEU A 86 -10.64 8.53 11.94
N ARG A 87 -11.03 9.79 11.72
CA ARG A 87 -11.79 10.61 12.68
C ARG A 87 -13.26 10.24 12.74
N ILE A 88 -13.87 9.91 11.60
CA ILE A 88 -15.31 9.61 11.50
C ILE A 88 -15.63 8.16 11.95
N SER A 89 -14.66 7.25 11.86
CA SER A 89 -14.77 5.86 12.34
C SER A 89 -14.49 5.69 13.85
N GLY A 90 -14.68 6.77 14.62
CA GLY A 90 -14.49 6.83 16.07
C GLY A 90 -15.79 6.65 16.83
#